data_AF-A0A846MQS3-F1
#
_entry.id   AF-A0A846MQS3-F1
#
_cell.length_a   1.000
_cell.length_b   1.000
_cell.length_c   1.000
_cell.angle_alpha   90.00
_cell.angle_beta   90.00
_cell.angle_gamma   90.00
#
_symmetry.space_group_name_H-M   'P 1'
#
loop_
_entity.id
_entity.type
_entity.pdbx_description
1 polymer ?
#
loop_
_entity_poly.entity_id
_entity_poly.type
_entity_poly.pdbx_seq_one_letter_code
_entity_poly.pdbx_strand_id
1 'polypeptide(L)'
;MASYKNTQNSSKGGNKKPPLKLPSGPIDQWKEEALIECSEELAKRSKDVKTNQLRNFFSAVLRIKTDFAASGKYEDVHLALLMLKPKLAYAAGRNEDVGNFADDMREVVEATLKAGNEEGLKRFFLFVESVVAYHKCYGSDN
;
A
#
# COMPACT_ATOMS: atom_id res chain seq x y z
N MET A 1 -26.29 -5.80 -30.56
CA MET A 1 -25.45 -5.04 -29.61
C MET A 1 -24.84 -6.02 -28.62
N ALA A 2 -23.54 -5.86 -28.35
CA ALA A 2 -22.60 -6.94 -28.06
C ALA A 2 -22.89 -7.77 -26.80
N SER A 3 -22.85 -9.09 -27.00
CA SER A 3 -22.85 -10.12 -25.97
C SER A 3 -21.46 -10.16 -25.31
N TYR A 4 -21.37 -9.85 -24.02
CA TYR A 4 -20.15 -10.08 -23.25
C TYR A 4 -20.07 -11.56 -22.90
N LYS A 5 -19.24 -12.30 -23.66
CA LYS A 5 -18.76 -13.61 -23.27
C LYS A 5 -17.87 -13.44 -22.04
N ASN A 6 -18.36 -13.90 -20.88
CA ASN A 6 -17.57 -14.10 -19.69
C ASN A 6 -16.69 -15.34 -19.91
N THR A 7 -15.51 -15.15 -20.51
CA THR A 7 -14.46 -16.16 -20.50
C THR A 7 -13.87 -16.23 -19.11
N GLN A 8 -14.30 -17.25 -18.37
CA GLN A 8 -13.56 -17.84 -17.26
C GLN A 8 -12.11 -18.07 -17.73
N ASN A 9 -11.20 -17.17 -17.33
CA ASN A 9 -9.78 -17.38 -17.53
C ASN A 9 -9.20 -17.88 -16.20
N SER A 10 -8.97 -19.18 -16.17
CA SER A 10 -8.17 -19.89 -15.18
C SER A 10 -6.83 -19.19 -14.96
N SER A 11 -6.63 -18.59 -13.79
CA SER A 11 -5.29 -18.31 -13.27
C SER A 11 -5.00 -19.33 -12.16
N LYS A 12 -3.94 -20.09 -12.41
CA LYS A 12 -3.36 -21.10 -11.53
C LYS A 12 -3.02 -20.45 -10.18
N GLY A 13 -3.23 -21.18 -9.09
CA GLY A 13 -3.02 -20.70 -7.73
C GLY A 13 -1.64 -20.07 -7.52
N GLY A 14 -1.58 -18.75 -7.56
CA GLY A 14 -0.45 -18.00 -7.06
C GLY A 14 -0.30 -18.25 -5.56
N ASN A 15 0.94 -18.25 -5.07
CA ASN A 15 1.30 -18.42 -3.66
C ASN A 15 0.74 -17.24 -2.83
N LYS A 16 -0.57 -17.23 -2.59
CA LYS A 16 -1.25 -16.22 -1.79
C LYS A 16 -0.81 -16.43 -0.35
N LYS A 17 0.00 -15.51 0.17
CA LYS A 17 0.41 -15.53 1.57
C LYS A 17 -0.83 -15.19 2.41
N PRO A 18 -0.95 -15.71 3.64
CA PRO A 18 -1.98 -15.24 4.56
C PRO A 18 -1.85 -13.71 4.73
N PRO A 19 -2.95 -12.96 4.88
CA PRO A 19 -2.90 -11.50 5.05
C PRO A 19 -1.99 -11.10 6.21
N LEU A 20 -1.31 -9.96 6.06
CA LEU A 20 -0.56 -9.35 7.16
C LEU A 20 -1.52 -9.05 8.32
N LYS A 21 -1.10 -9.38 9.54
CA LYS A 21 -1.84 -9.01 10.75
C LYS A 21 -1.61 -7.53 11.03
N LEU A 22 -2.58 -6.70 10.69
CA LEU A 22 -2.57 -5.27 10.99
C LEU A 22 -3.30 -4.98 12.31
N PRO A 23 -2.96 -3.90 13.02
CA PRO A 23 -3.74 -3.46 14.17
C PRO A 23 -5.18 -3.15 13.76
N SER A 24 -6.12 -3.35 14.67
CA SER A 24 -7.52 -3.01 14.44
C SER A 24 -7.74 -1.51 14.48
N GLY A 25 -8.62 -1.01 13.63
CA GLY A 25 -9.09 0.37 13.66
C GLY A 25 -8.26 1.34 12.80
N PRO A 26 -8.58 2.63 12.89
CA PRO A 26 -7.89 3.71 12.19
C PRO A 26 -6.39 3.79 12.50
N ILE A 27 -5.58 4.21 11.53
CA ILE A 27 -4.11 4.23 11.65
C ILE A 27 -3.59 5.24 12.69
N ASP A 28 -4.35 6.31 12.97
CA ASP A 28 -4.11 7.30 14.03
C ASP A 28 -4.25 6.72 15.44
N GLN A 29 -4.85 5.54 15.57
CA GLN A 29 -5.01 4.84 16.86
C GLN A 29 -4.01 3.69 17.04
N TRP A 30 -3.21 3.38 16.03
CA TRP A 30 -2.21 2.31 16.13
C TRP A 30 -1.09 2.74 17.07
N LYS A 31 -0.63 1.82 17.92
CA LYS A 31 0.58 2.05 18.73
C LYS A 31 1.80 2.24 17.82
N GLU A 32 2.77 3.03 18.26
CA GLU A 32 3.98 3.35 17.49
C GLU A 32 4.79 2.09 17.19
N GLU A 33 4.97 1.22 18.19
CA GLU A 33 5.69 -0.05 18.03
C GLU A 33 4.98 -0.94 17.00
N ALA A 34 3.65 -1.06 17.10
CA ALA A 34 2.86 -1.86 16.18
C ALA A 34 2.92 -1.32 14.74
N LEU A 35 2.98 0.01 14.56
CA LEU A 35 3.14 0.64 13.24
C LEU A 35 4.48 0.24 12.61
N ILE A 36 5.58 0.35 13.38
CA ILE A 36 6.92 -0.02 12.91
C ILE A 36 7.01 -1.52 12.63
N GLU A 37 6.57 -2.37 13.55
CA GLU A 37 6.56 -3.82 13.38
C GLU A 37 5.81 -4.25 12.12
N CYS A 38 4.61 -3.71 11.89
CA CYS A 38 3.82 -4.05 10.70
C CYS A 38 4.48 -3.54 9.41
N SER A 39 5.14 -2.38 9.45
CA SER A 39 5.86 -1.85 8.28
C SER A 39 7.08 -2.72 7.92
N GLU A 40 7.80 -3.22 8.92
CA GLU A 40 8.93 -4.14 8.75
C GLU A 40 8.47 -5.49 8.21
N GLU A 41 7.41 -6.07 8.79
CA GLU A 41 6.85 -7.34 8.32
C GLU A 41 6.31 -7.25 6.90
N LEU A 42 5.65 -6.14 6.55
CA LEU A 42 5.23 -5.89 5.17
C LEU A 42 6.45 -5.88 4.22
N ALA A 43 7.51 -5.17 4.59
CA ALA A 43 8.75 -5.12 3.79
C ALA A 43 9.43 -6.48 3.62
N LYS A 44 9.51 -7.29 4.69
CA LYS A 44 10.03 -8.67 4.61
C LYS A 44 9.20 -9.56 3.69
N ARG A 45 7.88 -9.40 3.74
CA ARG A 45 6.95 -10.17 2.90
C ARG A 45 7.02 -9.78 1.42
N SER A 46 7.42 -8.54 1.14
CA SER A 46 7.59 -8.00 -0.21
C SER A 46 9.03 -7.99 -0.72
N LYS A 47 10.00 -8.58 0.00
CA LYS A 47 11.43 -8.58 -0.38
C LYS A 47 11.74 -9.09 -1.80
N ASP A 48 10.88 -9.96 -2.33
CA ASP A 48 11.03 -10.56 -3.66
C ASP A 48 10.42 -9.66 -4.76
N VAL A 49 9.70 -8.59 -4.37
CA VAL A 49 9.12 -7.61 -5.29
C VAL A 49 10.21 -6.65 -5.75
N LYS A 50 10.47 -6.63 -7.05
CA LYS A 50 11.49 -5.74 -7.62
C LYS A 50 11.18 -4.28 -7.30
N THR A 51 12.21 -3.52 -6.92
CA THR A 51 12.11 -2.09 -6.58
C THR A 51 11.40 -1.27 -7.67
N ASN A 52 11.60 -1.62 -8.95
CA ASN A 52 10.94 -0.92 -10.06
C ASN A 52 9.41 -1.08 -10.08
N GLN A 53 8.86 -2.15 -9.49
CA GLN A 53 7.42 -2.39 -9.38
C GLN A 53 6.81 -1.54 -8.27
N LEU A 54 7.51 -1.39 -7.15
CA LEU A 54 7.04 -0.60 -6.01
C LEU A 54 7.21 0.91 -6.22
N ARG A 55 8.18 1.32 -7.05
CA ARG A 55 8.51 2.73 -7.31
C ARG A 55 7.30 3.57 -7.71
N ASN A 56 6.43 3.04 -8.59
CA ASN A 56 5.26 3.78 -9.05
C ASN A 56 4.26 4.08 -7.92
N PHE A 57 4.07 3.14 -6.99
CA PHE A 57 3.22 3.33 -5.83
C PHE A 57 3.84 4.33 -4.85
N PHE A 58 5.12 4.15 -4.49
CA PHE A 58 5.80 5.06 -3.58
C PHE A 58 5.91 6.49 -4.13
N SER A 59 6.08 6.64 -5.45
CA SER A 59 6.07 7.96 -6.10
C SER A 59 4.71 8.65 -5.98
N ALA A 60 3.61 7.90 -6.06
CA ALA A 60 2.27 8.44 -5.85
C ALA A 60 2.07 8.89 -4.39
N VAL A 61 2.53 8.10 -3.42
CA VAL A 61 2.50 8.48 -1.99
C VAL A 61 3.33 9.73 -1.73
N LEU A 62 4.54 9.82 -2.30
CA LEU A 62 5.40 11.00 -2.16
C LEU A 62 4.75 12.27 -2.74
N ARG A 63 3.99 12.14 -3.83
CA ARG A 63 3.21 13.25 -4.38
C ARG A 63 2.12 13.70 -3.42
N ILE A 64 1.35 12.77 -2.86
CA ILE A 64 0.33 13.06 -1.82
C ILE A 64 0.98 13.76 -0.62
N LYS A 65 2.15 13.29 -0.16
CA LYS A 65 2.90 13.94 0.94
C LYS A 65 3.32 15.36 0.59
N THR A 66 3.75 15.60 -0.64
CA THR A 66 4.16 16.93 -1.12
C THR A 66 2.97 17.89 -1.21
N ASP A 67 1.86 17.42 -1.78
CA ASP A 67 0.62 18.21 -1.91
C ASP A 67 0.05 18.54 -0.51
N PHE A 68 0.08 17.57 0.42
CA PHE A 68 -0.31 17.78 1.81
C PHE A 68 0.62 18.76 2.54
N ALA A 69 1.94 18.70 2.31
CA ALA A 69 2.87 19.64 2.92
C ALA A 69 2.64 21.09 2.45
N ALA A 70 2.11 21.27 1.22
CA ALA A 70 1.77 22.58 0.68
C ALA A 70 0.44 23.14 1.24
N SER A 71 -0.57 22.29 1.42
CA SER A 71 -1.90 22.74 1.88
C SER A 71 -2.12 22.66 3.38
N GLY A 72 -1.52 21.65 4.03
CA GLY A 72 -1.75 21.28 5.43
C GLY A 72 -3.10 20.61 5.69
N LYS A 73 -3.91 20.33 4.67
CA LYS A 73 -5.30 19.86 4.81
C LYS A 73 -5.51 18.46 4.23
N TYR A 74 -6.19 17.61 4.97
CA TYR A 74 -6.49 16.24 4.55
C TYR A 74 -7.42 16.21 3.32
N GLU A 75 -8.42 17.09 3.28
CA GLU A 75 -9.45 17.11 2.25
C GLU A 75 -8.87 17.35 0.85
N ASP A 76 -7.83 18.18 0.77
CA ASP A 76 -7.17 18.53 -0.50
C ASP A 76 -6.46 17.34 -1.15
N VAL A 77 -6.09 16.33 -0.36
CA VAL A 77 -5.40 15.12 -0.84
C VAL A 77 -6.23 13.85 -0.72
N HIS A 78 -7.45 13.93 -0.18
CA HIS A 78 -8.31 12.79 0.09
C HIS A 78 -8.59 11.94 -1.17
N LEU A 79 -8.91 12.58 -2.29
CA LEU A 79 -9.13 11.87 -3.55
C LEU A 79 -7.85 11.16 -4.04
N ALA A 80 -6.69 11.78 -3.89
CA ALA A 80 -5.42 11.18 -4.28
C ALA A 80 -5.09 9.95 -3.42
N LEU A 81 -5.38 10.01 -2.12
CA LEU A 81 -5.29 8.87 -1.20
C LEU A 81 -6.23 7.72 -1.61
N LEU A 82 -7.50 8.01 -1.92
CA LEU A 82 -8.46 7.02 -2.43
C LEU A 82 -7.95 6.34 -3.71
N MET A 83 -7.32 7.11 -4.60
CA MET A 83 -6.79 6.62 -5.88
C MET A 83 -5.57 5.70 -5.73
N LEU A 84 -5.00 5.54 -4.54
CA LEU A 84 -3.97 4.52 -4.29
C LEU A 84 -4.55 3.10 -4.44
N LYS A 85 -5.81 2.86 -4.07
CA LYS A 85 -6.46 1.54 -4.18
C LYS A 85 -6.53 1.00 -5.62
N PRO A 86 -7.07 1.73 -6.61
CA PRO A 86 -7.07 1.26 -7.99
C PRO A 86 -5.66 1.16 -8.58
N LYS A 87 -4.69 1.98 -8.15
CA LYS A 87 -3.28 1.84 -8.55
C LYS A 87 -2.68 0.53 -8.07
N LEU A 88 -2.93 0.15 -6.82
CA LEU A 88 -2.50 -1.14 -6.25
C LEU A 88 -3.16 -2.31 -6.98
N ALA A 89 -4.47 -2.22 -7.25
CA ALA A 89 -5.19 -3.25 -8.00
C ALA A 89 -4.63 -3.44 -9.42
N TYR A 90 -4.31 -2.35 -10.12
CA TYR A 90 -3.69 -2.43 -11.44
C TYR A 90 -2.29 -3.06 -11.39
N ALA A 91 -1.46 -2.68 -10.41
CA ALA A 91 -0.12 -3.25 -10.23
C ALA A 91 -0.18 -4.77 -9.98
N ALA A 92 -1.08 -5.22 -9.10
CA ALA A 92 -1.31 -6.64 -8.83
C ALA A 92 -1.82 -7.41 -10.07
N GLY A 93 -2.71 -6.81 -10.86
CA GLY A 93 -3.21 -7.43 -12.10
C GLY A 93 -2.17 -7.50 -13.22
N ARG A 94 -1.14 -6.65 -13.18
CA ARG A 94 -0.02 -6.64 -14.14
C ARG A 94 1.13 -7.56 -13.74
N ASN A 95 1.31 -7.79 -12.44
CA ASN A 95 2.39 -8.58 -11.91
C ASN A 95 1.92 -9.33 -10.65
N GLU A 96 1.81 -10.66 -10.76
CA GLU A 96 1.32 -11.51 -9.68
C GLU A 96 2.19 -11.44 -8.42
N ASP A 97 3.51 -11.20 -8.56
CA ASP A 97 4.43 -11.08 -7.43
C ASP A 97 4.08 -9.89 -6.51
N VAL A 98 3.43 -8.86 -7.06
CA VAL A 98 3.01 -7.66 -6.32
C VAL A 98 1.69 -7.91 -5.57
N GLY A 99 0.96 -8.98 -5.87
CA GLY A 99 -0.39 -9.23 -5.36
C GLY A 99 -0.49 -9.18 -3.84
N ASN A 100 0.37 -9.91 -3.14
CA ASN A 100 0.37 -9.94 -1.67
C ASN A 100 0.69 -8.54 -1.07
N PHE A 101 1.67 -7.83 -1.63
CA PHE A 101 2.00 -6.46 -1.22
C PHE A 101 0.81 -5.53 -1.43
N ALA A 102 0.15 -5.63 -2.58
CA ALA A 102 -0.95 -4.76 -2.96
C ALA A 102 -2.17 -4.96 -2.08
N ASP A 103 -2.48 -6.20 -1.71
CA ASP A 103 -3.57 -6.52 -0.78
C ASP A 103 -3.23 -6.01 0.63
N ASP A 104 -2.05 -6.31 1.17
CA ASP A 104 -1.62 -5.85 2.51
C ASP A 104 -1.60 -4.30 2.58
N MET A 105 -1.08 -3.62 1.56
CA MET A 105 -1.03 -2.15 1.50
C MET A 105 -2.41 -1.51 1.30
N ARG A 106 -3.34 -2.19 0.63
CA ARG A 106 -4.72 -1.70 0.49
C ARG A 106 -5.39 -1.58 1.85
N GLU A 107 -5.20 -2.53 2.75
CA GLU A 107 -5.75 -2.48 4.10
C GLU A 107 -5.16 -1.32 4.93
N VAL A 108 -3.89 -0.98 4.73
CA VAL A 108 -3.26 0.20 5.35
C VAL A 108 -3.88 1.49 4.81
N VAL A 109 -4.15 1.57 3.50
CA VAL A 109 -4.87 2.70 2.90
C VAL A 109 -6.29 2.80 3.48
N GLU A 110 -7.00 1.69 3.67
CA GLU A 110 -8.31 1.69 4.35
C GLU A 110 -8.23 2.20 5.79
N ALA A 111 -7.24 1.76 6.57
CA ALA A 111 -7.03 2.24 7.93
C ALA A 111 -6.74 3.76 7.97
N THR A 112 -6.07 4.27 6.95
CA THR A 112 -5.81 5.71 6.77
C THR A 112 -7.08 6.47 6.43
N LEU A 113 -7.88 5.94 5.49
CA LEU A 113 -9.16 6.54 5.11
C LEU A 113 -10.15 6.57 6.27
N LYS A 114 -10.15 5.54 7.13
CA LYS A 114 -10.97 5.47 8.35
C LYS A 114 -10.56 6.51 9.40
N ALA A 115 -9.28 6.87 9.48
CA ALA A 115 -8.83 7.96 10.36
C ALA A 115 -9.40 9.30 9.89
N GLY A 116 -9.32 9.56 8.57
CA GLY A 116 -9.98 10.71 7.95
C GLY A 116 -9.47 12.08 8.44
N ASN A 117 -8.24 12.15 8.94
CA ASN A 117 -7.65 13.34 9.55
C ASN A 117 -6.15 13.45 9.21
N GLU A 118 -5.54 14.60 9.51
CA GLU A 118 -4.12 14.86 9.19
C GLU A 118 -3.15 13.93 9.92
N GLU A 119 -3.48 13.52 11.15
CA GLU A 119 -2.62 12.62 11.93
C GLU A 119 -2.55 11.24 11.29
N GLY A 120 -3.71 10.69 10.90
CA GLY A 120 -3.77 9.42 10.18
C GLY A 120 -2.95 9.46 8.89
N LEU A 121 -3.02 10.57 8.15
CA LEU A 121 -2.24 10.76 6.94
C LEU A 121 -0.72 10.85 7.21
N LYS A 122 -0.30 11.56 8.26
CA LYS A 122 1.11 11.61 8.68
C LYS A 122 1.64 10.24 9.07
N ARG A 123 0.86 9.46 9.83
CA ARG A 123 1.22 8.08 10.19
C ARG A 123 1.27 7.15 8.98
N PHE A 124 0.40 7.35 7.99
CA PHE A 124 0.47 6.64 6.71
C PHE A 124 1.80 6.92 5.98
N PHE A 125 2.24 8.18 5.93
CA PHE A 125 3.54 8.50 5.33
C PHE A 125 4.70 7.84 6.08
N LEU A 126 4.69 7.91 7.42
CA LEU A 126 5.71 7.26 8.25
C LEU A 126 5.75 5.75 8.01
N PHE A 127 4.58 5.10 7.93
CA PHE A 127 4.46 3.69 7.64
C PHE A 127 5.08 3.35 6.28
N VAL A 128 4.71 4.07 5.21
CA VAL A 128 5.24 3.83 3.86
C VAL A 128 6.75 4.07 3.79
N GLU A 129 7.26 5.12 4.44
CA GLU A 129 8.70 5.40 4.50
C GLU A 129 9.46 4.30 5.25
N SER A 130 8.88 3.75 6.32
CA SER A 130 9.43 2.62 7.05
C SER A 130 9.46 1.36 6.18
N VAL A 131 8.38 1.06 5.44
CA VAL A 131 8.36 -0.04 4.46
C VAL A 131 9.49 0.11 3.45
N VAL A 132 9.68 1.31 2.87
CA VAL A 132 10.74 1.56 1.89
C VAL A 132 12.13 1.33 2.51
N ALA A 133 12.37 1.85 3.72
CA ALA A 133 13.63 1.69 4.43
C ALA A 133 13.95 0.22 4.70
N TYR A 134 13.00 -0.53 5.29
CA TYR A 134 13.18 -1.95 5.55
C TYR A 134 13.25 -2.79 4.27
N HIS A 135 12.51 -2.44 3.23
CA HIS A 135 12.61 -3.13 1.95
C HIS A 135 14.00 -2.98 1.34
N LYS A 136 14.66 -1.83 1.52
CA LYS A 136 16.06 -1.66 1.13
C LYS A 136 17.01 -2.50 1.99
N CYS A 137 16.70 -2.73 3.26
CA CYS A 137 17.50 -3.60 4.14
C CYS A 137 17.40 -5.08 3.78
N TYR A 138 16.23 -5.56 3.35
CA TYR A 138 15.98 -6.98 3.09
C TYR A 138 15.93 -7.38 1.61
N GLY A 139 15.67 -6.42 0.73
CA GLY A 139 15.60 -6.61 -0.72
C GLY A 139 17.01 -6.79 -1.30
N SER A 140 17.14 -7.73 -2.23
CA SER A 140 18.36 -7.88 -3.01
C SER A 140 18.34 -6.86 -4.15
N ASP A 141 19.33 -5.95 -4.23
CA ASP A 141 19.54 -5.08 -5.39
C ASP A 141 19.87 -5.97 -6.61
N ASN A 142 18.85 -6.40 -7.36
CA ASN A 142 18.98 -7.12 -8.63
C ASN A 142 18.20 -6.41 -9.74
#